data_AF-A0A081B5P3-F1
#
_entry.id   AF-A0A081B5P3-F1
#
_cell.length_a   1.000
_cell.length_b   1.000
_cell.length_c   1.000
_cell.angle_alpha   90.00
_cell.angle_beta   90.00
_cell.angle_gamma   90.00
#
_symmetry.space_group_name_H-M   'P 1'
#
loop_
_entity.id
_entity.type
_entity.pdbx_description
1 polymer ?
#
loop_
_entity_poly.entity_id
_entity_poly.type
_entity_poly.pdbx_seq_one_letter_code
_entity_poly.pdbx_strand_id
1 'polypeptide(L)'
;MSALDDTTTYAETLQLWSLHDCSDVVNGRSVEEMKNLFGRFRAARGKSDTTNATVTLQSLDTAWTAFVRRSNKEGGDAFERMLLEREAAHSRLSVGALAAQVCQLAVDQGRRCCTAHYEDGCPRCRGRGVPRLSAAEWRHMVEDTAITEVEREVIGRFSASAG
;
A
#
# COMPACT_ATOMS: atom_id res chain seq x y z
N MET A 1 41.20 -23.06 -18.18
CA MET A 1 40.19 -21.99 -18.39
C MET A 1 39.23 -22.11 -17.23
N SER A 2 39.41 -21.27 -16.20
CA SER A 2 38.79 -21.45 -14.88
C SER A 2 37.29 -21.20 -14.91
N ALA A 3 36.54 -22.13 -14.33
CA ALA A 3 35.17 -21.94 -13.89
C ALA A 3 35.18 -21.04 -12.64
N LEU A 4 34.69 -19.82 -12.79
CA LEU A 4 34.42 -18.81 -11.75
C LEU A 4 33.13 -18.13 -12.27
N ASP A 5 32.00 -18.03 -11.61
CA ASP A 5 31.57 -18.29 -10.24
C ASP A 5 30.09 -18.67 -10.33
N ASP A 6 29.69 -19.86 -9.86
CA ASP A 6 28.27 -20.23 -9.75
C ASP A 6 27.89 -20.56 -8.30
N THR A 7 28.44 -19.74 -7.39
CA THR A 7 28.10 -19.73 -5.96
C THR A 7 27.49 -18.40 -5.56
N THR A 8 26.80 -17.72 -6.48
CA THR A 8 25.92 -16.63 -6.08
C THR A 8 24.75 -17.26 -5.32
N THR A 9 24.71 -17.07 -4.00
CA THR A 9 23.59 -17.54 -3.19
C THR A 9 22.31 -16.87 -3.66
N TYR A 10 21.16 -17.55 -3.51
CA TYR A 10 19.86 -16.98 -3.91
C TYR A 10 19.62 -15.59 -3.26
N ALA A 11 20.09 -15.39 -2.03
CA ALA A 11 20.03 -14.10 -1.32
C ALA A 11 20.87 -13.00 -1.98
N GLU A 12 22.06 -13.33 -2.50
CA GLU A 12 22.91 -12.38 -3.24
C GLU A 12 22.29 -12.02 -4.59
N THR A 13 21.63 -12.96 -5.27
CA THR A 13 20.87 -12.64 -6.50
C THR A 13 19.70 -11.69 -6.23
N LEU A 14 19.19 -11.67 -4.99
CA LEU A 14 18.12 -10.78 -4.59
C LEU A 14 18.63 -9.38 -4.20
N GLN A 15 19.93 -9.17 -3.97
CA GLN A 15 20.53 -7.88 -3.61
C GLN A 15 21.53 -7.39 -4.66
N LEU A 16 21.21 -7.62 -5.93
CA LEU A 16 22.09 -7.28 -7.04
C LEU A 16 22.27 -5.76 -7.19
N TRP A 17 21.20 -4.99 -6.98
CA TRP A 17 21.23 -3.54 -7.08
C TRP A 17 20.88 -2.88 -5.75
N SER A 18 21.68 -1.87 -5.38
CA SER A 18 21.35 -0.98 -4.28
C SER A 18 20.10 -0.17 -4.60
N LEU A 19 19.37 0.27 -3.59
CA LEU A 19 18.20 1.12 -3.75
C LEU A 19 18.52 2.35 -4.62
N HIS A 20 17.74 2.54 -5.68
CA HIS A 20 17.88 3.60 -6.70
C HIS A 20 19.01 3.43 -7.71
N ASP A 21 19.72 2.31 -7.69
CA ASP A 21 20.66 1.98 -8.76
C ASP A 21 19.90 1.61 -10.06
N CYS A 22 20.13 2.39 -11.12
CA CYS A 22 19.49 2.23 -12.41
C CYS A 22 20.45 1.74 -13.52
N SER A 23 21.64 1.24 -13.16
CA SER A 23 22.68 0.86 -14.14
C SER A 23 22.20 -0.10 -15.22
N ASP A 24 21.28 -1.02 -14.87
CA ASP A 24 20.79 -2.09 -15.75
C ASP A 24 19.33 -1.91 -16.20
N VAL A 25 18.80 -0.68 -16.13
CA VAL A 25 17.43 -0.41 -16.58
C VAL A 25 17.37 -0.34 -18.11
N VAL A 26 16.61 -1.24 -18.74
CA VAL A 26 16.64 -1.46 -20.20
C VAL A 26 15.87 -0.39 -21.01
N ASN A 27 14.99 0.39 -20.36
CA ASN A 27 14.03 1.26 -21.05
C ASN A 27 14.36 2.77 -21.04
N GLY A 28 15.59 3.17 -20.64
CA GLY A 28 16.05 4.57 -20.69
C GLY A 28 15.29 5.55 -19.79
N ARG A 29 14.55 5.06 -18.79
CA ARG A 29 13.79 5.89 -17.85
C ARG A 29 14.71 6.66 -16.91
N SER A 30 14.31 7.86 -16.54
CA SER A 30 15.02 8.65 -15.53
C SER A 30 14.99 7.96 -14.15
N VAL A 31 15.96 8.30 -13.32
CA VAL A 31 16.03 7.80 -11.93
C VAL A 31 14.78 8.20 -11.15
N GLU A 32 14.24 9.40 -11.40
CA GLU A 32 13.03 9.93 -10.77
C GLU A 32 11.78 9.12 -11.15
N GLU A 33 11.63 8.75 -12.42
CA GLU A 33 10.53 7.88 -12.87
C GLU A 33 10.62 6.50 -12.21
N MET A 34 11.82 5.92 -12.15
CA MET A 34 12.05 4.63 -11.52
C MET A 34 11.74 4.67 -10.02
N LYS A 35 12.11 5.74 -9.32
CA LYS A 35 11.74 5.99 -7.91
C LYS A 35 10.23 6.07 -7.72
N ASN A 36 9.54 6.81 -8.56
CA ASN A 36 8.07 6.93 -8.49
C ASN A 36 7.39 5.57 -8.68
N LEU A 37 7.80 4.82 -9.70
CA LEU A 37 7.27 3.48 -10.00
C LEU A 37 7.58 2.48 -8.89
N PHE A 38 8.74 2.58 -8.28
CA PHE A 38 9.10 1.75 -7.14
C PHE A 38 8.22 2.03 -5.92
N GLY A 39 7.99 3.31 -5.59
CA GLY A 39 7.09 3.71 -4.52
C GLY A 39 5.69 3.14 -4.72
N ARG A 40 5.15 3.29 -5.94
CA ARG A 40 3.88 2.70 -6.36
C ARG A 40 3.86 1.17 -6.25
N PHE A 41 4.90 0.50 -6.74
CA PHE A 41 5.04 -0.96 -6.66
C PHE A 41 5.04 -1.49 -5.23
N ARG A 42 5.65 -0.76 -4.29
CA ARG A 42 5.65 -1.11 -2.87
C ARG A 42 4.31 -0.80 -2.21
N ALA A 43 3.71 0.35 -2.51
CA ALA A 43 2.40 0.75 -2.02
C ALA A 43 1.30 -0.25 -2.43
N ALA A 44 1.34 -0.77 -3.67
CA ALA A 44 0.42 -1.79 -4.15
C ALA A 44 0.51 -3.12 -3.35
N ARG A 45 1.55 -3.31 -2.54
CA ARG A 45 1.73 -4.45 -1.62
C ARG A 45 1.55 -4.07 -0.15
N GLY A 46 1.11 -2.86 0.15
CA GLY A 46 1.00 -2.33 1.51
C GLY A 46 2.35 -2.18 2.22
N LYS A 47 3.45 -2.01 1.47
CA LYS A 47 4.81 -1.84 2.02
C LYS A 47 5.28 -0.41 1.84
N SER A 48 5.95 0.13 2.86
CA SER A 48 6.61 1.45 2.80
C SER A 48 7.85 1.37 1.92
N ASP A 49 8.08 2.39 1.10
CA ASP A 49 9.25 2.60 0.25
C ASP A 49 10.44 3.26 0.96
N THR A 50 10.26 3.63 2.22
CA THR A 50 11.28 4.20 3.10
C THR A 50 11.55 3.28 4.29
N THR A 51 12.71 3.47 4.92
CA THR A 51 13.08 2.68 6.09
C THR A 51 12.18 3.01 7.28
N ASN A 52 11.79 2.00 8.04
CA ASN A 52 11.06 2.14 9.29
C ASN A 52 11.39 0.95 10.21
N ALA A 53 10.69 0.82 11.35
CA ALA A 53 10.92 -0.25 12.31
C ALA A 53 10.88 -1.68 11.72
N THR A 54 10.21 -1.89 10.59
CA THR A 54 10.04 -3.20 9.92
C THR A 54 10.67 -3.28 8.53
N VAL A 55 11.04 -2.13 7.94
CA VAL A 55 11.61 -2.05 6.59
C VAL A 55 13.04 -1.55 6.73
N THR A 56 14.00 -2.45 6.54
CA THR A 56 15.43 -2.15 6.57
C THR A 56 15.93 -1.71 5.20
N LEU A 57 17.09 -1.04 5.14
CA LEU A 57 17.74 -0.69 3.86
C LEU A 57 17.97 -1.93 2.99
N GLN A 58 18.46 -3.02 3.59
CA GLN A 58 18.65 -4.30 2.91
C GLN A 58 17.34 -4.86 2.30
N SER A 59 16.20 -4.68 2.98
CA SER A 59 14.90 -5.07 2.44
C SER A 59 14.44 -4.18 1.28
N LEU A 60 14.91 -2.93 1.24
CA LEU A 60 14.68 -2.01 0.13
C LEU A 60 15.56 -2.36 -1.07
N ASP A 61 16.84 -2.69 -0.87
CA ASP A 61 17.73 -3.18 -1.94
C ASP A 61 17.17 -4.46 -2.56
N THR A 62 16.69 -5.37 -1.71
CA THR A 62 16.06 -6.61 -2.15
C THR A 62 14.82 -6.36 -3.01
N ALA A 63 13.98 -5.43 -2.57
CA ALA A 63 12.76 -5.09 -3.29
C ALA A 63 13.06 -4.30 -4.57
N TRP A 64 14.08 -3.44 -4.56
CA TRP A 64 14.53 -2.68 -5.72
C TRP A 64 15.03 -3.63 -6.80
N THR A 65 15.85 -4.62 -6.42
CA THR A 65 16.30 -5.67 -7.33
C THR A 65 15.14 -6.42 -7.97
N ALA A 66 14.17 -6.87 -7.16
CA ALA A 66 12.98 -7.54 -7.67
C ALA A 66 12.13 -6.64 -8.59
N PHE A 67 12.05 -5.35 -8.29
CA PHE A 67 11.34 -4.35 -9.09
C PHE A 67 12.00 -4.16 -10.46
N VAL A 68 13.31 -3.90 -10.51
CA VAL A 68 14.05 -3.68 -11.77
C VAL A 68 14.02 -4.95 -12.63
N ARG A 69 14.28 -6.13 -12.06
CA ARG A 69 14.19 -7.41 -12.79
C ARG A 69 12.83 -7.59 -13.45
N ARG A 70 11.76 -7.25 -12.73
CA ARG A 70 10.40 -7.41 -13.22
C ARG A 70 10.05 -6.38 -14.28
N SER A 71 10.43 -5.12 -14.09
CA SER A 71 10.24 -4.05 -15.07
C SER A 71 10.97 -4.36 -16.37
N ASN A 72 12.23 -4.84 -16.29
CA ASN A 72 13.01 -5.26 -17.45
C ASN A 72 12.40 -6.47 -18.16
N LYS A 73 11.89 -7.46 -17.41
CA LYS A 73 11.27 -8.68 -17.98
C LYS A 73 9.94 -8.40 -18.67
N GLU A 74 9.07 -7.61 -18.04
CA GLU A 74 7.72 -7.33 -18.56
C GLU A 74 7.75 -6.26 -19.67
N GLY A 75 8.76 -5.38 -19.67
CA GLY A 75 8.81 -4.19 -20.50
C GLY A 75 8.02 -3.04 -19.87
N GLY A 76 8.45 -1.80 -20.11
CA GLY A 76 7.96 -0.60 -19.42
C GLY A 76 6.43 -0.47 -19.41
N ASP A 77 5.80 -0.51 -20.57
CA ASP A 77 4.35 -0.29 -20.69
C ASP A 77 3.51 -1.44 -20.09
N ALA A 78 3.95 -2.69 -20.27
CA ALA A 78 3.24 -3.84 -19.73
C ALA A 78 3.37 -3.90 -18.20
N PHE A 79 4.55 -3.56 -17.68
CA PHE A 79 4.77 -3.42 -16.24
C PHE A 79 3.86 -2.34 -15.66
N GLU A 80 3.74 -1.17 -16.29
CA GLU A 80 2.86 -0.12 -15.78
C GLU A 80 1.38 -0.50 -15.80
N ARG A 81 0.89 -1.15 -16.86
CA ARG A 81 -0.49 -1.65 -16.89
C ARG A 81 -0.76 -2.64 -15.78
N MET A 82 0.14 -3.61 -15.58
CA MET A 82 0.05 -4.57 -14.49
C MET A 82 0.06 -3.86 -13.13
N LEU A 83 0.89 -2.84 -12.96
CA LEU A 83 0.98 -2.07 -11.72
C LEU A 83 -0.34 -1.34 -11.45
N LEU A 84 -0.93 -0.68 -12.45
CA LEU A 84 -2.23 -0.03 -12.34
C LEU A 84 -3.34 -0.99 -11.91
N GLU A 85 -3.38 -2.20 -12.49
CA GLU A 85 -4.35 -3.23 -12.10
C GLU A 85 -4.18 -3.65 -10.63
N ARG A 86 -2.93 -3.79 -10.17
CA ARG A 86 -2.64 -4.12 -8.77
C ARG A 86 -2.98 -2.99 -7.81
N GLU A 87 -2.72 -1.74 -8.19
CA GLU A 87 -3.10 -0.57 -7.41
C GLU A 87 -4.63 -0.46 -7.26
N ALA A 88 -5.36 -0.73 -8.35
CA ALA A 88 -6.82 -0.78 -8.32
C ALA A 88 -7.33 -1.92 -7.43
N ALA A 89 -6.74 -3.10 -7.54
CA ALA A 89 -7.07 -4.24 -6.67
C ALA A 89 -6.76 -3.95 -5.21
N HIS A 90 -5.59 -3.40 -4.90
CA HIS A 90 -5.21 -3.01 -3.54
C HIS A 90 -6.17 -1.96 -2.97
N SER A 91 -6.49 -0.92 -3.74
CA SER A 91 -7.43 0.12 -3.31
C SER A 91 -8.83 -0.43 -3.02
N ARG A 92 -9.25 -1.45 -3.76
CA ARG A 92 -10.55 -2.11 -3.60
C ARG A 92 -10.61 -3.12 -2.46
N LEU A 93 -9.51 -3.80 -2.14
CA LEU A 93 -9.49 -5.00 -1.28
C LEU A 93 -8.66 -4.84 -0.01
N SER A 94 -7.76 -3.87 0.06
CA SER A 94 -6.91 -3.69 1.24
C SER A 94 -7.73 -3.14 2.40
N VAL A 95 -7.68 -3.82 3.55
CA VAL A 95 -8.30 -3.37 4.81
C VAL A 95 -7.90 -1.93 5.13
N GLY A 96 -6.62 -1.58 4.95
CA GLY A 96 -6.14 -0.23 5.21
C GLY A 96 -6.71 0.82 4.24
N ALA A 97 -6.82 0.47 2.96
CA ALA A 97 -7.41 1.36 1.95
C ALA A 97 -8.93 1.54 2.15
N LEU A 98 -9.63 0.45 2.46
CA LEU A 98 -11.05 0.46 2.77
C LEU A 98 -11.33 1.23 4.07
N ALA A 99 -10.54 1.03 5.13
CA ALA A 99 -10.64 1.81 6.36
C ALA A 99 -10.40 3.32 6.13
N ALA A 100 -9.47 3.67 5.23
CA ALA A 100 -9.23 5.05 4.84
C ALA A 100 -10.42 5.65 4.07
N GLN A 101 -11.05 4.89 3.17
CA GLN A 101 -12.27 5.31 2.45
C GLN A 101 -13.46 5.47 3.39
N VAL A 102 -13.74 4.49 4.26
CA VAL A 102 -14.77 4.59 5.31
C VAL A 102 -14.53 5.82 6.19
N CYS A 103 -13.27 6.09 6.54
CA CYS A 103 -12.92 7.28 7.30
C CYS A 103 -13.17 8.58 6.54
N GLN A 104 -12.85 8.63 5.25
CA GLN A 104 -13.05 9.83 4.44
C GLN A 104 -14.53 10.12 4.28
N LEU A 105 -15.33 9.12 3.90
CA LEU A 105 -16.78 9.28 3.73
C LEU A 105 -17.45 9.76 5.02
N ALA A 106 -17.06 9.22 6.17
CA ALA A 106 -17.57 9.68 7.45
C ALA A 106 -17.27 11.18 7.69
N VAL A 107 -16.05 11.62 7.39
CA VAL A 107 -15.65 13.03 7.52
C VAL A 107 -16.41 13.91 6.54
N ASP A 108 -16.62 13.44 5.30
CA ASP A 108 -17.36 14.17 4.27
C ASP A 108 -18.83 14.35 4.65
N GLN A 109 -19.41 13.40 5.41
CA GLN A 109 -20.74 13.52 6.02
C GLN A 109 -20.75 14.38 7.30
N GLY A 110 -19.61 14.89 7.76
CA GLY A 110 -19.49 15.67 8.99
C GLY A 110 -19.47 14.83 10.27
N ARG A 111 -19.37 13.49 10.18
CA ARG A 111 -19.30 12.63 11.37
C ARG A 111 -17.94 12.72 12.04
N ARG A 112 -17.96 12.88 13.37
CA ARG A 112 -16.75 12.93 14.21
C ARG A 112 -15.95 11.63 14.22
N CYS A 113 -16.61 10.48 14.01
CA CYS A 113 -16.00 9.15 14.06
C CYS A 113 -16.48 8.27 12.89
N CYS A 114 -15.58 7.44 12.34
CA CYS A 114 -15.92 6.48 11.29
C CYS A 114 -16.14 5.06 11.84
N THR A 115 -16.82 4.21 11.07
CA THR A 115 -17.13 2.82 11.46
C THR A 115 -15.86 2.03 11.76
N ALA A 116 -14.83 2.11 10.91
CA ALA A 116 -13.54 1.46 11.16
C ALA A 116 -12.85 1.95 12.44
N HIS A 117 -13.13 3.17 12.93
CA HIS A 117 -12.62 3.62 14.22
C HIS A 117 -13.41 3.06 15.40
N TYR A 118 -14.73 3.02 15.25
CA TYR A 118 -15.62 2.39 16.22
C TYR A 118 -15.34 0.89 16.39
N GLU A 119 -14.97 0.18 15.32
CA GLU A 119 -14.73 -1.27 15.32
C GLU A 119 -13.28 -1.66 15.66
N ASP A 120 -12.28 -1.09 14.98
CA ASP A 120 -10.87 -1.55 15.10
C ASP A 120 -9.88 -0.43 15.45
N GLY A 121 -10.39 0.80 15.56
CA GLY A 121 -9.56 1.97 15.77
C GLY A 121 -8.80 2.40 14.51
N CYS A 122 -9.49 2.84 13.47
CA CYS A 122 -8.92 3.53 12.30
C CYS A 122 -7.75 4.48 12.66
N PRO A 123 -6.55 4.30 12.06
CA PRO A 123 -5.38 5.15 12.31
C PRO A 123 -5.59 6.63 11.97
N ARG A 124 -6.41 6.95 10.96
CA ARG A 124 -6.70 8.35 10.58
C ARG A 124 -7.49 9.08 11.67
N CYS A 125 -8.50 8.42 12.25
CA CYS A 125 -9.24 8.98 13.38
C CYS A 125 -8.33 9.16 14.61
N ARG A 126 -7.48 8.15 14.92
CA ARG A 126 -6.48 8.28 16.00
C ARG A 126 -5.54 9.46 15.77
N GLY A 127 -5.05 9.63 14.54
CA GLY A 127 -4.18 10.75 14.17
C GLY A 127 -4.85 12.12 14.30
N ARG A 128 -6.17 12.19 14.20
CA ARG A 128 -6.96 13.40 14.50
C ARG A 128 -7.31 13.57 15.99
N GLY A 129 -6.87 12.66 16.86
CA GLY A 129 -7.21 12.68 18.28
C GLY A 129 -8.67 12.35 18.59
N VAL A 130 -9.39 11.72 17.65
CA VAL A 130 -10.79 11.31 17.88
C VAL A 130 -10.81 10.14 18.88
N PRO A 131 -11.54 10.26 20.01
CA PRO A 131 -11.67 9.16 20.95
C PRO A 131 -12.60 8.07 20.38
N ARG A 132 -12.39 6.83 20.82
CA ARG A 132 -13.27 5.72 20.45
C ARG A 132 -14.61 5.88 21.17
N LEU A 133 -15.69 5.86 20.41
CA LEU A 133 -17.03 6.05 20.95
C LEU A 133 -17.54 4.80 21.65
N SER A 134 -18.31 4.99 22.72
CA SER A 134 -19.15 3.93 23.29
C SER A 134 -20.27 3.54 22.31
N ALA A 135 -20.88 2.37 22.51
CA ALA A 135 -22.00 1.91 21.68
C ALA A 135 -23.22 2.86 21.73
N ALA A 136 -23.43 3.59 22.83
CA ALA A 136 -24.50 4.57 22.93
C ALA A 136 -24.19 5.84 22.12
N GLU A 137 -22.97 6.37 22.24
CA GLU A 137 -22.53 7.53 21.46
C GLU A 137 -22.47 7.25 19.96
N TRP A 138 -22.04 6.04 19.58
CA TRP A 138 -22.04 5.61 18.18
C TRP A 138 -23.46 5.60 17.61
N ARG A 139 -24.42 4.96 18.32
CA ARG A 139 -25.83 4.94 17.92
C ARG A 139 -26.39 6.34 17.73
N HIS A 140 -26.20 7.22 18.71
CA HIS A 140 -26.68 8.60 18.62
C HIS A 140 -26.09 9.35 17.41
N MET A 141 -24.80 9.17 17.14
CA MET A 141 -24.16 9.81 15.99
C MET A 141 -24.68 9.30 14.64
N VAL A 142 -24.96 8.00 14.51
CA VAL A 142 -25.53 7.45 13.25
C VAL A 142 -27.03 7.72 13.11
N GLU A 143 -27.73 8.04 14.20
CA GLU A 143 -29.10 8.55 14.17
C GLU A 143 -29.13 10.01 13.70
N ASP A 144 -28.21 10.84 14.19
CA ASP A 144 -28.07 12.25 13.79
C ASP A 144 -27.57 12.40 12.35
N THR A 145 -26.57 11.62 11.96
CA THR A 145 -26.02 11.59 10.59
C THR A 145 -25.97 10.15 10.09
N ALA A 146 -27.02 9.75 9.36
CA ALA A 146 -27.18 8.39 8.87
C ALA A 146 -26.04 7.92 7.95
N ILE A 147 -25.72 6.63 8.02
CA ILE A 147 -24.78 5.98 7.12
C ILE A 147 -25.44 5.86 5.74
N THR A 148 -24.80 6.47 4.73
CA THR A 148 -25.30 6.47 3.36
C THR A 148 -25.17 5.09 2.69
N GLU A 149 -25.84 4.89 1.55
CA GLU A 149 -25.72 3.65 0.77
C GLU A 149 -24.28 3.38 0.33
N VAL A 150 -23.61 4.41 -0.19
CA VAL A 150 -22.21 4.33 -0.63
C VAL A 150 -21.31 3.91 0.53
N GLU A 151 -21.56 4.43 1.72
CA GLU A 151 -20.81 4.04 2.91
C GLU A 151 -21.09 2.61 3.33
N ARG A 152 -22.35 2.16 3.28
CA ARG A 152 -22.72 0.77 3.60
C ARG A 152 -22.01 -0.22 2.67
N GLU A 153 -21.88 0.09 1.39
CA GLU A 153 -21.13 -0.74 0.44
C GLU A 153 -19.64 -0.83 0.79
N VAL A 154 -18.99 0.30 1.10
CA VAL A 154 -17.56 0.32 1.47
C VAL A 154 -17.33 -0.36 2.83
N ILE A 155 -18.21 -0.13 3.80
CA ILE A 155 -18.17 -0.79 5.12
C ILE A 155 -18.31 -2.30 4.94
N GLY A 156 -19.24 -2.78 4.11
CA GLY A 156 -19.40 -4.21 3.83
C GLY A 156 -18.13 -4.85 3.27
N ARG A 157 -17.44 -4.17 2.34
CA ARG A 157 -16.13 -4.63 1.83
C ARG A 157 -15.05 -4.60 2.89
N PHE A 158 -15.02 -3.56 3.73
CA PHE A 158 -14.08 -3.45 4.83
C PHE A 158 -14.24 -4.61 5.80
N SER A 159 -15.45 -4.87 6.30
CA SER A 159 -15.74 -5.97 7.22
C SER A 159 -15.42 -7.34 6.61
N ALA A 160 -15.70 -7.53 5.31
CA ALA A 160 -15.35 -8.78 4.62
C ALA A 160 -13.85 -8.99 4.40
N SER A 161 -13.05 -7.92 4.40
CA SER A 161 -11.60 -7.99 4.23
C SER A 161 -10.86 -8.06 5.57
N ALA A 162 -11.52 -7.67 6.66
CA ALA A 162 -10.95 -7.63 8.01
C ALA A 162 -11.17 -8.91 8.82
N GLY A 163 -12.12 -9.77 8.41
CA GLY A 163 -12.38 -11.10 8.98
C GLY A 163 -11.51 -12.18 8.35
#